data_AF-A0A821JCK0-F1
#
_entry.id   AF-A0A821JCK0-F1
#
_cell.length_a   1.000
_cell.length_b   1.000
_cell.length_c   1.000
_cell.angle_alpha   90.00
_cell.angle_beta   90.00
_cell.angle_gamma   90.00
#
_symmetry.space_group_name_H-M   'P 1'
#
loop_
_entity.id
_entity.type
_entity.pdbx_description
1 polymer ?
#
loop_
_entity_poly.entity_id
_entity_poly.type
_entity_poly.pdbx_seq_one_letter_code
_entity_poly.pdbx_strand_id
1 'polypeptide(L)'
;MEPANPLVTSVALFVTRSEIDFSHRSPSPICQRWFMVLYLKSEAKELALTVYPVNMKNPEQEFKKAYNSSPPVVVFDETNDKSSQVVLTDNRDIDAEISKRFPVTNMSSLKEAEDVCSNVYIKFHPYLKSQVGDPQEQIKLRSLLSEFKRINDYLEEMGTKFLSGDEMTFVDCDVMPKLQ
;
A
#
# COMPACT_ATOMS: atom_id res chain seq x y z
N MET A 1 -37.06 -9.43 -14.91
CA MET A 1 -36.51 -8.35 -14.07
C MET A 1 -35.09 -8.76 -13.76
N GLU A 2 -34.13 -8.08 -14.36
CA GLU A 2 -32.71 -8.22 -14.02
C GLU A 2 -32.56 -7.75 -12.56
N PRO A 3 -31.89 -8.50 -11.67
CA PRO A 3 -31.67 -8.03 -10.31
C PRO A 3 -30.87 -6.74 -10.38
N ALA A 4 -31.33 -5.70 -9.65
CA ALA A 4 -30.60 -4.45 -9.53
C ALA A 4 -29.17 -4.76 -9.09
N ASN A 5 -28.19 -4.37 -9.92
CA ASN A 5 -26.79 -4.51 -9.59
C ASN A 5 -26.56 -3.80 -8.25
N PRO A 6 -26.14 -4.49 -7.17
CA PRO A 6 -25.89 -3.82 -5.91
C PRO A 6 -24.90 -2.70 -6.18
N LEU A 7 -25.20 -1.49 -5.70
CA LEU A 7 -24.35 -0.32 -5.84
C LEU A 7 -22.94 -0.70 -5.36
N VAL A 8 -22.02 -0.92 -6.30
CA VAL A 8 -20.63 -1.23 -6.00
C VAL A 8 -20.08 -0.04 -5.22
N THR A 9 -19.56 -0.28 -4.01
CA THR A 9 -19.05 0.80 -3.15
C THR A 9 -17.96 1.57 -3.88
N SER A 10 -18.12 2.89 -3.95
CA SER A 10 -17.11 3.77 -4.53
C SER A 10 -16.04 4.04 -3.48
N VAL A 11 -14.78 3.86 -3.84
CA VAL A 11 -13.64 4.09 -2.95
C VAL A 11 -12.68 5.06 -3.60
N ALA A 12 -12.43 6.16 -2.92
CA ALA A 12 -11.43 7.14 -3.31
C ALA A 12 -10.15 6.93 -2.52
N LEU A 13 -9.02 6.75 -3.22
CA LEU A 13 -7.69 6.71 -2.63
C LEU A 13 -6.93 8.00 -3.00
N PHE A 14 -6.60 8.79 -1.99
CA PHE A 14 -5.71 9.93 -2.15
C PHE A 14 -4.27 9.50 -1.93
N VAL A 15 -3.41 9.78 -2.91
CA VAL A 15 -1.98 9.43 -2.89
C VAL A 15 -1.12 10.67 -3.05
N THR A 16 0.15 10.63 -2.63
CA THR A 16 1.08 11.73 -2.94
C THR A 16 1.32 11.83 -4.44
N ARG A 17 1.33 13.06 -4.96
CA ARG A 17 1.75 13.37 -6.34
C ARG A 17 3.27 13.53 -6.43
N SER A 18 3.86 13.21 -7.57
CA SER A 18 5.28 13.47 -7.80
C SER A 18 5.58 14.97 -7.74
N GLU A 19 6.76 15.31 -7.18
CA GLU A 19 7.22 16.70 -7.04
C GLU A 19 7.99 17.21 -8.26
N ILE A 20 8.38 16.30 -9.16
CA ILE A 20 9.18 16.58 -10.36
C ILE A 20 8.30 16.56 -11.60
N ASP A 21 7.38 15.59 -11.68
CA ASP A 21 6.41 15.46 -12.76
C ASP A 21 5.00 15.37 -12.21
N PHE A 22 4.25 16.46 -12.33
CA PHE A 22 2.90 16.57 -11.78
C PHE A 22 1.86 15.70 -12.51
N SER A 23 2.21 15.07 -13.64
CA SER A 23 1.34 14.09 -14.30
C SER A 23 1.41 12.70 -13.65
N HIS A 24 2.39 12.47 -12.78
CA HIS A 24 2.64 11.16 -12.17
C HIS A 24 2.42 11.15 -10.64
N ARG A 25 2.15 9.94 -10.13
CA ARG A 25 2.10 9.65 -8.68
C ARG A 25 3.52 9.68 -8.10
N SER A 26 3.66 10.05 -6.83
CA SER A 26 4.95 10.00 -6.13
C SER A 26 5.32 8.54 -5.82
N PRO A 27 6.63 8.23 -5.68
CA PRO A 27 7.11 6.89 -5.35
C PRO A 27 6.95 6.54 -3.86
N SER A 28 5.86 6.98 -3.21
CA SER A 28 5.62 6.72 -1.79
C SER A 28 5.24 5.25 -1.58
N PRO A 29 6.05 4.43 -0.87
CA PRO A 29 5.79 3.00 -0.73
C PRO A 29 4.46 2.71 -0.04
N ILE A 30 4.07 3.54 0.93
CA ILE A 30 2.80 3.38 1.67
C ILE A 30 1.59 3.75 0.81
N CYS A 31 1.69 4.77 -0.05
CA CYS A 31 0.62 5.09 -1.01
C CYS A 31 0.48 3.97 -2.04
N GLN A 32 1.60 3.41 -2.50
CA GLN A 32 1.61 2.31 -3.45
C GLN A 32 1.04 1.03 -2.84
N ARG A 33 1.34 0.72 -1.56
CA ARG A 33 0.72 -0.40 -0.83
C ARG A 33 -0.79 -0.34 -0.92
N TRP A 34 -1.40 0.78 -0.53
CA TRP A 34 -2.87 0.90 -0.55
C TRP A 34 -3.44 0.96 -1.96
N PHE A 35 -2.70 1.51 -2.92
CA PHE A 35 -3.08 1.42 -4.33
C PHE A 35 -3.15 -0.04 -4.78
N MET A 36 -2.14 -0.86 -4.48
CA MET A 36 -2.12 -2.28 -4.85
C MET A 36 -3.28 -3.05 -4.21
N VAL A 37 -3.49 -2.88 -2.89
CA VAL A 37 -4.58 -3.53 -2.16
C VAL A 37 -5.93 -3.18 -2.78
N LEU A 38 -6.25 -1.89 -2.92
CA LEU A 38 -7.54 -1.46 -3.45
C LEU A 38 -7.70 -1.79 -4.93
N TYR A 39 -6.61 -1.82 -5.70
CA TYR A 39 -6.62 -2.23 -7.10
C TYR A 39 -7.00 -3.70 -7.24
N LEU A 40 -6.42 -4.60 -6.43
CA LEU A 40 -6.77 -6.03 -6.44
C LEU A 40 -8.25 -6.26 -6.09
N LYS A 41 -8.76 -5.52 -5.10
CA LYS A 41 -10.19 -5.50 -4.73
C LYS A 41 -11.07 -5.00 -5.87
N SER A 42 -10.63 -3.98 -6.58
CA SER A 42 -11.34 -3.45 -7.75
C SER A 42 -11.36 -4.44 -8.91
N GLU A 43 -10.25 -5.12 -9.19
CA GLU A 43 -10.16 -6.15 -10.23
C GLU A 43 -11.07 -7.35 -9.92
N ALA A 44 -11.19 -7.71 -8.64
CA ALA A 44 -12.16 -8.70 -8.16
C ALA A 44 -13.62 -8.20 -8.13
N LYS A 45 -13.88 -6.96 -8.58
CA LYS A 45 -15.19 -6.30 -8.63
C LYS A 45 -15.85 -6.13 -7.26
N GLU A 46 -15.07 -6.07 -6.18
CA GLU A 46 -15.59 -5.81 -4.84
C GLU A 46 -15.89 -4.33 -4.60
N LEU A 47 -15.20 -3.44 -5.34
CA LEU A 47 -15.31 -1.99 -5.22
C LEU A 47 -15.01 -1.28 -6.55
N ALA A 48 -15.37 0.00 -6.63
CA ALA A 48 -14.99 0.89 -7.72
C ALA A 48 -13.92 1.88 -7.23
N LEU A 49 -12.66 1.70 -7.66
CA LEU A 49 -11.54 2.51 -7.21
C LEU A 49 -11.36 3.78 -8.06
N THR A 50 -11.29 4.94 -7.41
CA THR A 50 -10.78 6.18 -8.01
C THR A 50 -9.54 6.66 -7.25
N VAL A 51 -8.48 7.06 -7.96
CA VAL A 51 -7.22 7.49 -7.35
C VAL A 51 -6.97 8.98 -7.60
N TYR A 52 -6.76 9.74 -6.54
CA TYR A 52 -6.56 11.18 -6.57
C TYR A 52 -5.13 11.54 -6.14
N PRO A 53 -4.25 12.03 -7.04
CA PRO A 53 -2.93 12.48 -6.67
C PRO A 53 -2.97 13.88 -6.02
N VAL A 54 -2.46 14.00 -4.80
CA VAL A 54 -2.44 15.23 -3.99
C VAL A 54 -1.08 15.91 -4.08
N ASN A 55 -1.08 17.19 -4.45
CA ASN A 55 0.12 18.03 -4.43
C ASN A 55 0.45 18.47 -3.00
N MET A 56 1.47 17.91 -2.37
CA MET A 56 1.80 18.27 -0.98
C MET A 56 2.47 19.66 -0.81
N LYS A 57 2.99 20.27 -1.89
CA LYS A 57 3.55 21.64 -1.85
C LYS A 57 2.46 22.72 -1.85
N ASN A 58 1.40 22.47 -2.61
CA ASN A 58 0.22 23.32 -2.63
C ASN A 58 -1.04 22.43 -2.63
N PRO A 59 -1.34 21.78 -1.50
CA PRO A 59 -2.51 20.92 -1.42
C PRO A 59 -3.73 21.82 -1.47
N GLU A 60 -4.72 21.39 -2.26
CA GLU A 60 -5.99 22.10 -2.33
C GLU A 60 -6.51 22.32 -0.91
N GLN A 61 -6.90 23.55 -0.60
CA GLN A 61 -7.34 23.89 0.76
C GLN A 61 -8.49 22.98 1.21
N GLU A 62 -9.30 22.52 0.27
CA GLU A 62 -10.39 21.56 0.50
C GLU A 62 -9.86 20.23 1.03
N PHE A 63 -8.81 19.65 0.44
CA PHE A 63 -8.20 18.41 0.95
C PHE A 63 -7.69 18.57 2.39
N LYS A 64 -6.92 19.64 2.65
CA LYS A 64 -6.38 19.91 4.00
C LYS A 64 -7.49 20.11 5.03
N LYS A 65 -8.53 20.87 4.69
CA LYS A 65 -9.68 21.14 5.56
C LYS A 65 -10.53 19.88 5.78
N ALA A 66 -10.70 19.05 4.74
CA ALA A 66 -11.55 17.88 4.79
C ALA A 66 -10.95 16.73 5.62
N TYR A 67 -9.65 16.48 5.50
CA TYR A 67 -9.06 15.25 6.05
C TYR A 67 -8.01 15.48 7.14
N ASN A 68 -7.41 16.67 7.22
CA ASN A 68 -6.40 17.02 8.22
C ASN A 68 -5.27 15.97 8.39
N SER A 69 -4.90 15.29 7.29
CA SER A 69 -3.86 14.26 7.27
C SER A 69 -3.04 14.31 5.97
N SER A 70 -1.88 13.67 5.96
CA SER A 70 -1.12 13.42 4.73
C SER A 70 -1.61 12.12 4.07
N PRO A 71 -1.56 12.01 2.73
CA PRO A 71 -1.78 10.74 2.05
C PRO A 71 -0.91 9.60 2.63
N PRO A 72 -1.40 8.35 2.66
CA PRO A 72 -2.64 7.88 2.05
C PRO A 72 -3.90 8.26 2.85
N VAL A 73 -4.97 8.64 2.14
CA VAL A 73 -6.31 8.79 2.72
C VAL A 73 -7.27 7.96 1.91
N VAL A 74 -8.08 7.13 2.57
CA VAL A 74 -9.10 6.30 1.94
C VAL A 74 -10.47 6.81 2.34
N VAL A 75 -11.32 7.03 1.34
CA VAL A 75 -12.70 7.47 1.55
C VAL A 75 -13.65 6.47 0.93
N PHE A 76 -14.55 5.92 1.74
CA PHE A 76 -15.64 5.07 1.28
C PHE A 76 -16.90 5.91 1.10
N ASP A 77 -17.48 5.87 -0.11
CA ASP A 77 -18.74 6.51 -0.45
C ASP A 77 -19.77 5.43 -0.83
N GLU A 78 -20.71 5.19 0.08
CA GLU A 78 -21.70 4.10 -0.04
C GLU A 78 -23.01 4.57 -0.65
N THR A 79 -23.38 5.85 -0.49
CA THR A 79 -24.73 6.34 -0.77
C THR A 79 -24.77 7.55 -1.69
N ASN A 80 -23.61 8.00 -2.21
CA ASN A 80 -23.44 9.28 -2.90
C ASN A 80 -23.87 10.49 -2.03
N ASP A 81 -24.03 10.29 -0.72
CA ASP A 81 -24.24 11.34 0.27
C ASP A 81 -22.91 11.60 0.99
N LYS A 82 -22.32 12.76 0.72
CA LYS A 82 -21.06 13.21 1.32
C LYS A 82 -21.10 13.23 2.86
N SER A 83 -22.28 13.33 3.46
CA SER A 83 -22.42 13.32 4.93
C SER A 83 -22.22 11.95 5.57
N SER A 84 -22.27 10.87 4.78
CA SER A 84 -22.15 9.48 5.23
C SER A 84 -20.78 8.84 4.93
N GLN A 85 -19.84 9.61 4.39
CA GLN A 85 -18.52 9.11 3.99
C GLN A 85 -17.72 8.64 5.21
N VAL A 86 -17.09 7.46 5.07
CA VAL A 86 -16.10 6.97 6.03
C VAL A 86 -14.72 7.34 5.52
N VAL A 87 -14.02 8.18 6.27
CA VAL A 87 -12.66 8.65 5.95
C VAL A 87 -11.67 7.97 6.89
N LEU A 88 -10.69 7.27 6.34
CA LEU A 88 -9.62 6.63 7.09
C LEU A 88 -8.26 7.17 6.68
N THR A 89 -7.44 7.46 7.69
CA THR A 89 -6.10 8.03 7.55
C THR A 89 -5.01 7.23 8.29
N ASP A 90 -5.40 6.38 9.25
CA ASP A 90 -4.49 5.43 9.91
C ASP A 90 -4.44 4.10 9.15
N ASN A 91 -3.23 3.55 8.99
CA ASN A 91 -3.02 2.34 8.21
C ASN A 91 -3.69 1.10 8.82
N ARG A 92 -3.78 0.98 10.14
CA ARG A 92 -4.42 -0.16 10.80
C ARG A 92 -5.93 -0.10 10.63
N ASP A 93 -6.49 1.10 10.70
CA ASP A 93 -7.92 1.31 10.46
C ASP A 93 -8.27 1.01 9.00
N ILE A 94 -7.44 1.46 8.05
CA ILE A 94 -7.62 1.15 6.62
C ILE A 94 -7.59 -0.37 6.39
N ASP A 95 -6.64 -1.08 6.99
CA ASP A 95 -6.52 -2.54 6.89
C ASP A 95 -7.78 -3.24 7.40
N ALA A 96 -8.17 -2.92 8.64
CA ALA A 96 -9.31 -3.53 9.30
C ALA A 96 -10.61 -3.30 8.53
N GLU A 97 -10.82 -2.08 8.03
CA GLU A 97 -12.04 -1.73 7.32
C GLU A 97 -12.11 -2.35 5.91
N ILE A 98 -11.00 -2.39 5.16
CA ILE A 98 -10.95 -3.08 3.86
C ILE A 98 -11.23 -4.57 4.03
N SER A 99 -10.56 -5.21 4.99
CA SER A 99 -10.73 -6.65 5.27
C SER A 99 -12.16 -7.00 5.67
N LYS A 100 -12.82 -6.10 6.41
CA LYS A 100 -14.22 -6.26 6.82
C LYS A 100 -15.22 -6.04 5.67
N ARG A 101 -15.02 -4.98 4.86
CA ARG A 101 -15.98 -4.58 3.81
C ARG A 101 -15.90 -5.42 2.55
N PHE A 102 -14.69 -5.86 2.20
CA PHE A 102 -14.42 -6.54 0.95
C PHE A 102 -13.76 -7.89 1.26
N PRO A 103 -14.51 -8.93 1.66
CA PRO A 103 -13.94 -10.20 2.08
C PRO A 103 -13.70 -11.21 0.94
N VAL A 104 -14.09 -10.93 -0.32
CA VAL A 104 -14.05 -11.90 -1.42
C VAL A 104 -12.62 -12.22 -1.82
N THR A 105 -11.79 -11.21 -2.07
CA THR A 105 -10.35 -11.40 -2.32
C THR A 105 -9.65 -11.63 -0.99
N ASN A 106 -9.18 -12.85 -0.71
CA ASN A 106 -8.47 -13.07 0.55
C ASN A 106 -7.08 -12.40 0.48
N MET A 107 -6.85 -11.38 1.30
CA MET A 107 -5.57 -10.67 1.38
C MET A 107 -4.73 -11.09 2.60
N SER A 108 -5.21 -12.05 3.40
CA SER A 108 -4.48 -12.52 4.59
C SER A 108 -3.13 -13.09 4.22
N SER A 109 -2.09 -12.69 4.93
CA SER A 109 -0.72 -13.15 4.72
C SER A 109 -0.39 -14.31 5.65
N LEU A 110 0.52 -15.20 5.23
CA LEU A 110 1.12 -16.16 6.13
C LEU A 110 2.02 -15.44 7.12
N LYS A 111 1.95 -15.82 8.40
CA LYS A 111 2.75 -15.17 9.44
C LYS A 111 4.24 -15.31 9.17
N GLU A 112 4.66 -16.46 8.66
CA GLU A 112 6.05 -16.73 8.29
C GLU A 112 6.54 -15.78 7.19
N ALA A 113 5.69 -15.47 6.22
CA ALA A 113 6.00 -14.50 5.17
C ALA A 113 6.15 -13.08 5.75
N GLU A 114 5.24 -12.66 6.63
CA GLU A 114 5.35 -11.37 7.33
C GLU A 114 6.63 -11.28 8.16
N ASP A 115 6.97 -12.33 8.90
CA ASP A 115 8.16 -12.41 9.75
C ASP A 115 9.47 -12.37 8.93
N VAL A 116 9.49 -13.01 7.76
CA VAL A 116 10.62 -12.97 6.82
C VAL A 116 10.84 -11.57 6.26
N CYS A 117 9.76 -10.84 5.96
CA CYS A 117 9.83 -9.54 5.32
C CYS A 117 9.93 -8.35 6.28
N SER A 118 9.60 -8.52 7.56
CA SER A 118 9.47 -7.47 8.58
C SER A 118 10.69 -6.53 8.71
N ASN A 119 11.90 -7.03 8.44
CA ASN A 119 13.15 -6.29 8.68
C ASN A 119 13.74 -5.60 7.44
N VAL A 120 13.24 -5.89 6.23
CA VAL A 120 13.88 -5.42 5.00
C VAL A 120 14.00 -3.90 4.96
N TYR A 121 12.93 -3.17 5.30
CA TYR A 121 12.93 -1.71 5.30
C TYR A 121 13.84 -1.12 6.39
N ILE A 122 13.89 -1.75 7.56
CA ILE A 122 14.70 -1.32 8.69
C ILE A 122 16.19 -1.38 8.34
N LYS A 123 16.60 -2.34 7.49
CA LYS A 123 17.99 -2.44 6.99
C LYS A 123 18.23 -1.59 5.74
N PHE A 124 17.22 -1.44 4.89
CA PHE A 124 17.29 -0.68 3.65
C PHE A 124 17.43 0.82 3.90
N HIS A 125 16.62 1.39 4.80
CA HIS A 125 16.56 2.83 5.03
C HIS A 125 17.88 3.44 5.53
N PRO A 126 18.60 2.84 6.51
CA PRO A 126 19.92 3.32 6.92
C PRO A 126 20.97 3.22 5.82
N TYR A 127 20.88 2.21 4.94
CA TYR A 127 21.78 2.05 3.80
C TYR A 127 21.54 3.16 2.77
N LEU A 128 20.29 3.39 2.35
CA LEU A 128 19.92 4.48 1.42
C LEU A 128 20.34 5.87 1.90
N LYS A 129 20.35 6.10 3.21
CA LYS A 129 20.76 7.38 3.81
C LYS A 129 22.27 7.51 4.04
N SER A 130 23.05 6.50 3.68
CA SER A 130 24.51 6.54 3.84
C SER A 130 25.08 7.62 2.94
N GLN A 131 25.97 8.44 3.50
CA GLN A 131 26.69 9.46 2.73
C GLN A 131 27.94 8.84 2.10
N VAL A 132 28.45 9.47 1.05
CA VAL A 132 29.73 9.07 0.45
C VAL A 132 30.82 9.11 1.51
N GLY A 133 31.52 7.99 1.70
CA GLY A 133 32.57 7.85 2.71
C GLY A 133 32.09 7.41 4.10
N ASP A 134 30.83 6.98 4.23
CA ASP A 134 30.33 6.38 5.48
C ASP A 134 31.14 5.11 5.86
N PRO A 135 31.88 5.12 6.98
CA PRO A 135 32.69 3.97 7.40
C PRO A 135 31.87 2.69 7.65
N GLN A 136 30.55 2.81 7.86
CA GLN A 136 29.63 1.72 8.12
C GLN A 136 28.86 1.25 6.88
N GLU A 137 29.08 1.87 5.71
CA GLU A 137 28.35 1.55 4.48
C GLU A 137 28.40 0.04 4.16
N GLN A 138 29.58 -0.57 4.23
CA GLN A 138 29.79 -1.99 3.96
C GLN A 138 29.11 -2.92 4.97
N ILE A 139 28.90 -2.47 6.21
CA ILE A 139 28.18 -3.23 7.23
C ILE A 139 26.67 -3.14 6.97
N LYS A 140 26.17 -1.93 6.66
CA LYS A 140 24.76 -1.70 6.28
C LYS A 140 24.37 -2.47 5.03
N LEU A 141 25.23 -2.45 3.99
CA LEU A 141 25.02 -3.21 2.76
C LEU A 141 24.95 -4.71 3.05
N ARG A 142 25.89 -5.25 3.82
CA ARG A 142 25.86 -6.67 4.21
C ARG A 142 24.60 -7.03 5.00
N SER A 143 24.15 -6.17 5.91
CA SER A 143 22.91 -6.38 6.66
C SER A 143 21.66 -6.31 5.77
N LEU A 144 21.67 -5.50 4.71
CA LEU A 144 20.58 -5.47 3.74
C LEU A 144 20.57 -6.72 2.87
N LEU A 145 21.74 -7.12 2.34
CA LEU A 145 21.90 -8.32 1.53
C LEU A 145 21.50 -9.59 2.29
N SER A 146 21.71 -9.64 3.61
CA SER A 146 21.22 -10.77 4.41
C SER A 146 19.70 -10.84 4.47
N GLU A 147 18.98 -9.71 4.53
CA GLU A 147 17.52 -9.72 4.47
C GLU A 147 17.03 -10.12 3.07
N PHE A 148 17.66 -9.63 1.99
CA PHE A 148 17.32 -10.07 0.63
C PHE A 148 17.58 -11.54 0.41
N LYS A 149 18.69 -12.07 0.93
CA LYS A 149 18.96 -13.52 0.87
C LYS A 149 17.86 -14.29 1.62
N ARG A 150 17.46 -13.83 2.81
CA ARG A 150 16.40 -14.49 3.61
C ARG A 150 15.06 -14.52 2.85
N ILE A 151 14.68 -13.44 2.17
CA ILE A 151 13.48 -13.40 1.32
C ILE A 151 13.64 -14.34 0.11
N ASN A 152 14.80 -14.35 -0.54
CA ASN A 152 15.07 -15.22 -1.69
C ASN A 152 14.99 -16.70 -1.30
N ASP A 153 15.69 -17.10 -0.24
CA ASP A 153 15.68 -18.48 0.26
C ASP A 153 14.26 -18.92 0.61
N TYR A 154 13.47 -18.05 1.24
CA TYR A 154 12.08 -18.33 1.57
C TYR A 154 11.21 -18.56 0.32
N LEU A 155 11.34 -17.70 -0.70
CA LEU A 155 10.60 -17.87 -1.96
C LEU A 155 11.01 -19.15 -2.70
N GLU A 156 12.30 -19.49 -2.71
CA GLU A 156 12.81 -20.73 -3.31
C GLU A 156 12.29 -21.97 -2.57
N GLU A 157 12.22 -21.92 -1.23
CA GLU A 157 11.70 -23.01 -0.41
C GLU A 157 10.19 -23.21 -0.59
N MET A 158 9.42 -22.12 -0.59
CA MET A 158 7.97 -22.18 -0.76
C MET A 158 7.56 -22.61 -2.18
N GLY A 159 8.35 -22.25 -3.20
CA GLY A 159 8.05 -22.59 -4.59
C GLY A 159 6.78 -21.94 -5.15
N THR A 160 6.32 -20.86 -4.51
CA THR A 160 5.09 -20.13 -4.85
C THR A 160 5.39 -18.86 -5.66
N LYS A 161 4.38 -18.33 -6.35
CA LYS A 161 4.54 -17.10 -7.15
C LYS A 161 4.74 -15.84 -6.28
N PHE A 162 4.08 -15.78 -5.14
CA PHE A 162 4.09 -14.68 -4.18
C PHE A 162 4.44 -15.17 -2.77
N LEU A 163 4.60 -14.24 -1.83
CA LEU A 163 5.12 -14.52 -0.49
C LEU A 163 4.22 -15.46 0.32
N SER A 164 2.90 -15.43 0.12
CA SER A 164 1.95 -16.27 0.87
C SER A 164 1.29 -17.37 0.02
N GLY A 165 1.68 -17.54 -1.24
CA GLY A 165 1.00 -18.45 -2.18
C GLY A 165 1.04 -17.95 -3.62
N ASP A 166 0.08 -18.37 -4.43
CA ASP A 166 0.01 -17.99 -5.85
C ASP A 166 -0.83 -16.74 -6.14
N GLU A 167 -1.44 -16.17 -5.11
CA GLU A 167 -2.16 -14.90 -5.14
C GLU A 167 -1.47 -13.86 -4.25
N MET A 168 -1.55 -12.58 -4.61
CA MET A 168 -0.96 -11.49 -3.82
C MET A 168 -1.76 -11.25 -2.54
N THR A 169 -1.03 -10.98 -1.45
CA THR A 169 -1.58 -10.71 -0.12
C THR A 169 -1.08 -9.37 0.42
N PHE A 170 -1.46 -9.00 1.65
CA PHE A 170 -1.00 -7.76 2.28
C PHE A 170 0.53 -7.66 2.36
N VAL A 171 1.24 -8.76 2.65
CA VAL A 171 2.70 -8.75 2.74
C VAL A 171 3.35 -8.44 1.39
N ASP A 172 2.80 -8.94 0.28
CA ASP A 172 3.27 -8.61 -1.08
C ASP A 172 3.09 -7.12 -1.38
N CYS A 173 1.90 -6.60 -1.08
CA CYS A 173 1.57 -5.18 -1.26
C CYS A 173 2.41 -4.26 -0.36
N ASP A 174 2.91 -4.77 0.77
CA ASP A 174 3.77 -4.02 1.68
C ASP A 174 5.24 -4.05 1.25
N VAL A 175 5.73 -5.18 0.71
CA VAL A 175 7.15 -5.40 0.40
C VAL A 175 7.52 -4.93 -1.00
N MET A 176 6.72 -5.26 -2.02
CA MET A 176 7.05 -4.93 -3.41
C MET A 176 7.31 -3.44 -3.65
N PRO A 177 6.51 -2.49 -3.10
CA PRO A 177 6.80 -1.05 -3.26
C PRO A 177 8.15 -0.60 -2.70
N LYS A 178 8.74 -1.37 -1.78
CA LYS A 178 10.02 -1.04 -1.14
C LYS A 178 11.21 -1.62 -1.91
N LEU A 179 10.96 -2.56 -2.82
CA LEU A 179 11.97 -3.21 -3.66
C LEU A 179 12.15 -2.57 -5.04
N GLN A 180 11.27 -1.62 -5.41
CA GLN A 180 11.23 -0.95 -6.71
C GLN A 180 12.01 0.36 -6.75
#